data_AF-A0A9P9I8A9-F1
#
_entry.id   AF-A0A9P9I8A9-F1
#
_cell.length_a   1.000
_cell.length_b   1.000
_cell.length_c   1.000
_cell.angle_alpha   90.00
_cell.angle_beta   90.00
_cell.angle_gamma   90.00
#
_symmetry.space_group_name_H-M   'P 1'
#
loop_
_entity.id
_entity.type
_entity.pdbx_description
1 polymer ?
#
loop_
_entity_poly.entity_id
_entity_poly.type
_entity_poly.pdbx_seq_one_letter_code
_entity_poly.pdbx_strand_id
1 'polypeptide(L)'
;MKHSTFKVANHSDAKRNMMHMAVRTTEGKLAPMDYMYPENTKTNSGGMGVVSSVGDSIHMTNLIKEEPQLLRPEMRDRMFEPQFDASSKQAKGMMSMGFMHENLTGGEKSLGAFSFGLGGLITV
;
A
#
# COMPACT_ATOMS: atom_id res chain seq x y z
N MET A 1 -0.45 -12.84 11.23
CA MET A 1 -0.17 -13.09 9.80
C MET A 1 -0.33 -14.56 9.46
N LYS A 2 -1.57 -15.02 9.28
CA LYS A 2 -1.89 -16.41 8.89
C LYS A 2 -2.53 -16.52 7.51
N HIS A 3 -3.06 -15.42 6.98
CA HIS A 3 -3.88 -15.36 5.76
C HIS A 3 -3.26 -14.43 4.70
N SER A 4 -2.00 -14.02 4.89
CA SER A 4 -1.28 -13.16 3.96
C SER A 4 -0.33 -13.99 3.09
N THR A 5 -0.42 -13.87 1.77
CA THR A 5 0.39 -14.66 0.85
C THR A 5 0.59 -13.98 -0.51
N PHE A 6 1.70 -14.31 -1.18
CA PHE A 6 1.92 -13.99 -2.59
C PHE A 6 1.42 -15.10 -3.54
N LYS A 7 1.07 -16.28 -3.01
CA LYS A 7 0.77 -17.50 -3.77
C LYS A 7 -0.61 -18.03 -3.40
N VAL A 8 -1.65 -17.31 -3.83
CA VAL A 8 -3.06 -17.65 -3.55
C VAL A 8 -3.38 -19.07 -4.00
N ALA A 9 -2.86 -19.50 -5.15
CA ALA A 9 -3.07 -20.85 -5.67
C ALA A 9 -2.64 -21.96 -4.70
N ASN A 10 -1.66 -21.69 -3.83
CA ASN A 10 -1.12 -22.67 -2.87
C ASN A 10 -1.75 -22.55 -1.47
N HIS A 11 -2.67 -21.59 -1.25
CA HIS A 11 -3.28 -21.30 0.04
C HIS A 11 -4.80 -21.43 -0.11
N SER A 12 -5.33 -22.63 0.15
CA SER A 12 -6.73 -22.96 -0.08
C SER A 12 -7.71 -22.13 0.77
N ASP A 13 -7.28 -21.67 1.94
CA ASP A 13 -8.03 -20.75 2.79
C ASP A 13 -8.08 -19.33 2.18
N ALA A 14 -6.94 -18.81 1.72
CA ALA A 14 -6.87 -17.53 1.05
C ALA A 14 -7.73 -17.53 -0.22
N LYS A 15 -7.62 -18.58 -1.05
CA LYS A 15 -8.41 -18.74 -2.27
C LYS A 15 -9.92 -18.80 -1.99
N ARG A 16 -10.33 -19.56 -0.97
CA ARG A 16 -11.75 -19.70 -0.61
C ARG A 16 -12.36 -18.39 -0.09
N ASN A 17 -11.58 -17.61 0.63
CA ASN A 17 -12.06 -16.37 1.28
C ASN A 17 -11.74 -15.11 0.47
N MET A 18 -11.13 -15.23 -0.72
CA MET A 18 -10.74 -14.09 -1.53
C MET A 18 -11.98 -13.34 -2.02
N MET A 19 -12.01 -12.03 -1.77
CA MET A 19 -13.10 -11.17 -2.27
C MET A 19 -13.03 -11.04 -3.79
N HIS A 20 -14.18 -10.98 -4.45
CA HIS A 20 -14.24 -10.62 -5.86
C HIS A 20 -13.96 -9.13 -6.07
N MET A 21 -13.28 -8.79 -7.16
CA MET A 21 -13.06 -7.40 -7.54
C MET A 21 -14.27 -6.85 -8.30
N ALA A 22 -14.52 -5.56 -8.10
CA ALA A 22 -15.54 -4.82 -8.83
C ALA A 22 -15.00 -3.46 -9.25
N VAL A 23 -15.49 -2.96 -10.38
CA VAL A 23 -15.19 -1.62 -10.90
C VAL A 23 -16.46 -0.79 -10.91
N ARG A 24 -16.33 0.53 -10.67
CA ARG A 24 -17.44 1.47 -10.81
C ARG A 24 -17.58 1.89 -12.28
N THR A 25 -18.76 1.71 -12.86
CA THR A 25 -19.06 2.11 -14.24
C THR A 25 -19.33 3.61 -14.34
N THR A 26 -19.38 4.12 -15.58
CA THR A 26 -19.73 5.52 -15.88
C THR A 26 -21.12 5.92 -15.39
N GLU A 27 -22.02 4.94 -15.21
CA GLU A 27 -23.37 5.11 -14.66
C GLU A 27 -23.39 5.01 -13.13
N GLY A 28 -22.23 4.91 -12.49
CA GLY A 28 -22.07 4.82 -11.03
C GLY A 28 -22.36 3.44 -10.43
N LYS A 29 -22.65 2.42 -11.24
CA LYS A 29 -22.94 1.04 -10.80
C LYS A 29 -21.67 0.23 -10.58
N LEU A 30 -21.78 -0.90 -9.88
CA LEU A 30 -20.68 -1.86 -9.74
C LEU A 30 -20.80 -2.95 -10.80
N ALA A 31 -19.70 -3.25 -11.48
CA ALA A 31 -19.56 -4.38 -12.40
C ALA A 31 -18.41 -5.29 -11.95
N PRO A 32 -18.48 -6.62 -12.16
CA PRO A 32 -17.37 -7.52 -11.89
C PRO A 32 -16.11 -7.11 -12.65
N MET A 33 -14.95 -7.35 -12.05
CA MET A 33 -13.64 -7.14 -12.68
C MET A 33 -12.73 -8.32 -12.37
N ASP A 34 -11.86 -8.66 -13.32
CA ASP A 34 -10.80 -9.64 -13.10
C ASP A 34 -9.77 -9.14 -12.07
N TYR A 35 -9.10 -10.08 -11.43
CA TYR A 35 -8.02 -9.74 -10.51
C TYR A 35 -6.86 -9.07 -11.24
N MET A 36 -6.36 -7.95 -10.68
CA MET A 36 -5.23 -7.22 -11.27
C MET A 36 -3.90 -8.00 -11.22
N TYR A 37 -3.79 -9.00 -10.35
CA TYR A 37 -2.58 -9.80 -10.17
C TYR A 37 -2.88 -11.30 -10.30
N PRO A 38 -2.03 -12.09 -11.00
CA PRO A 38 -2.30 -13.50 -11.23
C PRO A 38 -2.22 -14.32 -9.92
N GLU A 39 -3.09 -15.32 -9.77
CA GLU A 39 -3.05 -16.23 -8.60
C GLU A 39 -1.74 -17.03 -8.50
N ASN A 40 -1.11 -17.33 -9.64
CA ASN A 40 0.10 -18.13 -9.73
C ASN A 40 1.22 -17.34 -10.42
N THR A 41 1.79 -16.40 -9.69
CA THR A 41 2.92 -15.62 -10.17
C THR A 41 4.21 -16.44 -10.11
N LYS A 42 5.09 -16.29 -11.11
CA LYS A 42 6.40 -16.97 -11.10
C LYS A 42 7.34 -16.38 -10.03
N THR A 43 7.19 -15.09 -9.73
CA THR A 43 7.97 -14.32 -8.76
C THR A 43 7.05 -13.50 -7.84
N ASN A 44 7.55 -13.04 -6.71
CA ASN A 44 6.79 -12.21 -5.78
C ASN A 44 7.00 -10.72 -6.10
N SER A 45 5.92 -9.96 -6.24
CA SER A 45 5.98 -8.49 -6.37
C SER A 45 5.65 -7.84 -5.04
N GLY A 46 6.65 -7.28 -4.37
CA GLY A 46 6.47 -6.63 -3.07
C GLY A 46 5.53 -5.41 -3.08
N GLY A 47 5.34 -4.78 -4.25
CA GLY A 47 4.51 -3.56 -4.36
C GLY A 47 3.00 -3.81 -4.49
N MET A 48 2.58 -4.92 -5.09
CA MET A 48 1.15 -5.19 -5.35
C MET A 48 0.74 -6.67 -5.25
N GLY A 49 1.69 -7.57 -5.00
CA GLY A 49 1.45 -9.01 -5.14
C GLY A 49 0.97 -9.73 -3.87
N VAL A 50 0.85 -9.03 -2.74
CA VAL A 50 0.36 -9.63 -1.49
C VAL A 50 -1.17 -9.60 -1.48
N VAL A 51 -1.79 -10.76 -1.29
CA VAL A 51 -3.18 -10.85 -0.84
C VAL A 51 -3.18 -11.04 0.67
N SER A 52 -4.01 -10.30 1.37
CA SER A 52 -4.11 -10.33 2.83
C SER A 52 -5.56 -10.20 3.29
N SER A 53 -5.82 -10.53 4.56
CA SER A 53 -7.07 -10.23 5.23
C SER A 53 -6.96 -8.92 6.01
N VAL A 54 -8.10 -8.30 6.34
CA VAL A 54 -8.15 -7.12 7.21
C VAL A 54 -7.51 -7.41 8.57
N GLY A 55 -7.79 -8.58 9.15
CA GLY A 55 -7.24 -8.99 10.45
C GLY A 55 -5.72 -9.19 10.46
N ASP A 56 -5.13 -9.60 9.34
CA ASP A 56 -3.67 -9.62 9.22
C ASP A 56 -3.11 -8.22 8.96
N SER A 57 -3.77 -7.43 8.12
CA SER A 57 -3.35 -6.06 7.78
C SER A 57 -3.38 -5.12 8.99
N ILE A 58 -4.31 -5.29 9.93
CA ILE A 58 -4.38 -4.47 11.15
C ILE A 58 -3.14 -4.64 12.04
N HIS A 59 -2.34 -5.70 11.86
CA HIS A 59 -1.07 -5.82 12.59
C HIS A 59 -0.10 -4.68 12.27
N MET A 60 -0.28 -3.99 11.14
CA MET A 60 0.47 -2.76 10.83
C MET A 60 0.27 -1.65 11.86
N THR A 61 -0.84 -1.64 12.60
CA THR A 61 -1.06 -0.74 13.75
C THR A 61 0.00 -0.91 14.84
N ASN A 62 0.77 -2.00 14.81
CA ASN A 62 1.94 -2.14 15.68
C ASN A 62 2.94 -0.98 15.54
N LEU A 63 3.07 -0.37 14.36
CA LEU A 63 4.01 0.73 14.14
C LEU A 63 3.64 2.00 14.92
N ILE A 64 2.37 2.19 15.28
CA ILE A 64 1.92 3.37 16.04
C ILE A 64 1.87 3.13 17.56
N LYS A 65 2.26 1.94 18.03
CA LYS A 65 2.35 1.66 19.47
C LYS A 65 3.54 2.36 20.10
N GLU A 66 3.47 2.68 21.39
CA GLU A 66 4.60 3.24 22.15
C GLU A 66 5.83 2.33 22.04
N GLU A 67 5.62 1.02 22.22
CA GLU A 67 6.63 -0.03 22.04
C GLU A 67 6.30 -0.87 20.78
N PRO A 68 6.78 -0.47 19.58
CA PRO A 68 6.61 -1.26 18.37
C PRO A 68 7.39 -2.58 18.47
N GLN A 69 6.81 -3.64 17.90
CA GLN A 69 7.39 -4.98 17.86
C GLN A 69 7.94 -5.35 16.48
N LEU A 70 7.50 -4.65 15.42
CA LEU A 70 7.95 -4.92 14.04
C LEU A 70 9.28 -4.24 13.73
N LEU A 71 9.50 -3.04 14.26
CA LEU A 71 10.70 -2.24 14.05
C LEU A 71 11.16 -1.67 15.37
N ARG A 72 12.46 -1.39 15.49
CA ARG A 72 12.96 -0.58 16.60
C ARG A 72 12.32 0.82 16.55
N PRO A 73 12.04 1.47 17.69
CA PRO A 73 11.40 2.78 17.74
C PRO A 73 12.01 3.80 16.78
N GLU A 74 13.33 3.91 16.75
CA GLU A 74 14.07 4.85 15.90
C GLU A 74 13.91 4.55 14.39
N MET A 75 13.73 3.28 14.01
CA MET A 75 13.51 2.88 12.62
C MET A 75 12.08 3.17 12.19
N ARG A 76 11.13 3.01 13.10
CA ARG A 76 9.72 3.36 12.91
C ARG A 76 9.59 4.86 12.72
N ASP A 77 10.23 5.68 13.56
CA ASP A 77 10.17 7.15 13.46
C ASP A 77 10.70 7.64 12.10
N ARG A 78 11.82 7.07 11.64
CA ARG A 78 12.39 7.37 10.31
C ARG A 78 11.47 7.08 9.12
N MET A 79 10.46 6.21 9.26
CA MET A 79 9.47 6.00 8.20
C MET A 79 8.57 7.23 8.01
N PHE A 80 8.38 8.02 9.07
CA PHE A 80 7.49 9.17 9.07
C PHE A 80 8.23 10.50 8.86
N GLU A 81 9.54 10.45 8.62
CA GLU A 81 10.33 11.61 8.24
C GLU A 81 10.31 11.83 6.71
N PRO A 82 10.43 13.09 6.24
CA PRO A 82 10.57 13.38 4.82
C PRO A 82 11.78 12.67 4.21
N GLN A 83 11.54 11.86 3.17
CA GLN A 83 12.61 11.07 2.53
C GLN A 83 13.34 11.82 1.42
N PHE A 84 12.77 12.94 0.96
CA PHE A 84 13.35 13.76 -0.10
C PHE A 84 13.43 15.21 0.34
N ASP A 85 14.54 15.87 0.00
CA ASP A 85 14.62 17.32 0.06
C ASP A 85 13.62 17.94 -0.95
N ALA A 86 12.92 19.01 -0.56
CA ALA A 86 11.90 19.66 -1.37
C ALA A 86 12.43 20.17 -2.73
N SER A 87 13.71 20.53 -2.80
CA SER A 87 14.36 20.99 -4.03
C SER A 87 14.90 19.86 -4.92
N SER A 88 14.90 18.62 -4.40
CA SER A 88 15.48 17.45 -5.06
C SER A 88 14.76 17.10 -6.37
N LYS A 89 15.50 16.44 -7.28
CA LYS A 89 14.94 15.96 -8.55
C LYS A 89 13.87 14.89 -8.32
N GLN A 90 14.00 14.10 -7.26
CA GLN A 90 13.08 13.04 -6.86
C GLN A 90 11.74 13.62 -6.41
N ALA A 91 11.75 14.64 -5.55
CA ALA A 91 10.55 15.34 -5.12
C ALA A 91 9.81 15.98 -6.32
N LYS A 92 10.54 16.66 -7.20
CA LYS A 92 9.97 17.23 -8.44
C LYS A 92 9.41 16.16 -9.38
N GLY A 93 10.12 15.05 -9.54
CA GLY A 93 9.68 13.92 -10.34
C GLY A 93 8.38 13.32 -9.82
N MET A 94 8.26 13.12 -8.51
CA MET A 94 7.04 12.63 -7.87
C MET A 94 5.84 13.54 -8.12
N MET A 95 6.01 14.85 -7.95
CA MET A 95 4.96 15.84 -8.22
C MET A 95 4.56 15.90 -9.70
N SER A 96 5.47 15.56 -10.61
CA SER A 96 5.15 15.49 -12.04
C SER A 96 4.33 14.25 -12.42
N MET A 97 4.31 13.21 -11.57
CA MET A 97 3.53 11.99 -11.79
C MET A 97 2.10 12.16 -11.27
N GLY A 98 1.31 13.03 -11.91
CA GLY A 98 -0.04 13.41 -11.46
C GLY A 98 -0.92 12.22 -11.04
N PHE A 99 -0.96 11.15 -11.84
CA PHE A 99 -1.72 9.95 -11.50
C PHE A 99 -1.27 9.30 -10.17
N MET A 100 0.03 9.10 -9.96
CA MET A 100 0.54 8.47 -8.73
C MET A 100 0.38 9.41 -7.54
N HIS A 101 0.71 10.68 -7.73
CA HIS A 101 0.62 11.72 -6.72
C HIS A 101 -0.81 11.87 -6.20
N GLU A 102 -1.80 12.03 -7.08
CA GLU A 102 -3.19 12.22 -6.71
C GLU A 102 -3.77 11.01 -5.98
N ASN A 103 -3.50 9.79 -6.48
CA ASN A 103 -4.02 8.56 -5.87
C ASN A 103 -3.39 8.25 -4.50
N LEU A 104 -2.12 8.61 -4.28
CA LEU A 104 -1.41 8.29 -3.04
C LEU A 104 -1.49 9.37 -1.97
N THR A 105 -1.79 10.61 -2.34
CA THR A 105 -1.79 11.76 -1.41
C THR A 105 -3.17 12.41 -1.23
N GLY A 106 -4.18 11.99 -1.99
CA GLY A 106 -5.46 12.69 -2.04
C GLY A 106 -5.38 14.07 -2.71
N GLY A 107 -4.28 14.37 -3.42
CA GLY A 107 -4.10 15.61 -4.19
C GLY A 107 -3.32 16.72 -3.47
N GLU A 108 -2.64 16.45 -2.36
CA GLU A 108 -1.83 17.43 -1.60
C GLU A 108 -0.63 17.95 -2.41
N LYS A 109 -0.47 19.26 -2.60
CA LYS A 109 0.53 19.83 -3.53
C LYS A 109 1.77 20.45 -2.88
N SER A 110 1.84 20.53 -1.56
CA SER A 110 2.95 21.14 -0.83
C SER A 110 4.19 20.24 -0.79
N LEU A 111 5.33 20.76 -1.26
CA LEU A 111 6.63 20.07 -1.22
C LEU A 111 7.20 20.11 0.21
N GLY A 112 7.69 18.97 0.71
CA GLY A 112 8.32 18.85 2.03
C GLY A 112 7.42 18.25 3.12
N ALA A 113 6.13 18.07 2.83
CA ALA A 113 5.16 17.40 3.70
C ALA A 113 5.06 15.89 3.47
N PHE A 114 5.88 15.32 2.58
CA PHE A 114 5.75 13.93 2.13
C PHE A 114 6.65 12.97 2.92
N SER A 115 6.03 12.05 3.64
CA SER A 115 6.70 10.93 4.30
C SER A 115 6.21 9.61 3.71
N PHE A 116 7.08 8.61 3.57
CA PHE A 116 6.66 7.28 3.11
C PHE A 116 6.48 6.35 4.31
N GLY A 117 5.24 6.22 4.76
CA GLY A 117 4.88 5.30 5.85
C GLY A 117 3.81 4.32 5.40
N LEU A 118 3.92 3.06 5.86
CA LEU A 118 2.85 2.06 5.79
C LEU A 118 2.31 1.73 4.38
N GLY A 119 3.16 1.81 3.36
CA GLY A 119 2.76 1.47 1.98
C GLY A 119 2.08 2.62 1.22
N GLY A 120 2.20 3.86 1.72
CA GLY A 120 1.69 5.05 1.05
C GLY A 120 2.52 6.31 1.34
N LEU A 121 2.10 7.41 0.71
CA LEU A 121 2.57 8.76 1.01
C LEU A 121 1.72 9.31 2.15
N ILE A 122 2.34 9.66 3.25
CA ILE A 122 1.75 10.41 4.36
C ILE A 122 2.05 11.89 4.09
N THR A 123 1.00 12.69 4.06
CA THR A 123 1.05 14.14 3.98
C THR A 123 0.88 14.69 5.40
N VAL A 124 1.81 15.53 5.87
CA VAL A 124 1.67 16.30 7.12
C VAL A 124 1.15 17.71 6.87
#